data_AF-A0A9P9JX12-F1
#
_entry.id   AF-A0A9P9JX12-F1
#
_cell.length_a   1.000
_cell.length_b   1.000
_cell.length_c   1.000
_cell.angle_alpha   90.00
_cell.angle_beta   90.00
_cell.angle_gamma   90.00
#
_symmetry.space_group_name_H-M   'P 1'
#
loop_
_entity.id
_entity.type
_entity.pdbx_description
1 polymer ?
#
loop_
_entity_poly.entity_id
_entity_poly.type
_entity_poly.pdbx_seq_one_letter_code
_entity_poly.pdbx_strand_id
1 'polypeptide(L)'
;VREKWDPKKPEYEAEISEILGEPWTIDIDPHKIWPYAEEDSWAKRYTGQLIKDYVSRAVSNFRSWVDLGEAHKDELNKICTAHTLTMAADANNKTDKCSCEVSPAGELAMIFHPEKLGINVDNALMSTFMKEALDAAPTDPGPMSYRVRMETLKYQERIGEKQEELNAMLQKEVAFDPNWEAVFEKMNTAEDAVENWRYGIGDQIRWYFGALVSRMNGDGFGTNDVLREGFLEAVEKNTIAFRVVDKTEETYNECILEDGVFYIQTTPSRFGVNIDRTGPLVEIL
;
A
#
# COMPACT_ATOMS: atom_id res chain seq x y z
N VAL A 1 -1.75 39.86 2.93
CA VAL A 1 -1.96 38.39 2.82
C VAL A 1 -2.18 37.96 1.36
N ARG A 2 -3.11 38.59 0.61
CA ARG A 2 -3.45 38.23 -0.79
C ARG A 2 -2.38 38.50 -1.85
N GLU A 3 -1.57 39.56 -1.70
CA GLU A 3 -0.70 40.07 -2.77
C GLU A 3 0.34 39.08 -3.34
N LYS A 4 0.73 38.04 -2.59
CA LYS A 4 1.74 37.06 -3.05
C LYS A 4 1.19 35.67 -3.37
N TRP A 5 -0.06 35.38 -2.97
CA TRP A 5 -0.67 34.07 -3.08
C TRP A 5 -1.65 34.01 -4.25
N ASP A 6 -2.67 34.87 -4.24
CA ASP A 6 -3.76 34.85 -5.21
C ASP A 6 -3.28 34.88 -6.67
N PRO A 7 -2.26 35.70 -7.06
CA PRO A 7 -1.78 35.70 -8.44
C PRO A 7 -1.00 34.45 -8.85
N LYS A 8 -0.47 33.69 -7.89
CA LYS A 8 0.35 32.49 -8.13
C LYS A 8 -0.47 31.19 -8.11
N LYS A 9 -1.66 31.22 -7.51
CA LYS A 9 -2.55 30.05 -7.42
C LYS A 9 -2.81 29.38 -8.78
N PRO A 10 -3.17 30.09 -9.88
CA PRO A 10 -3.43 29.43 -11.17
C PRO A 10 -2.21 28.73 -11.77
N GLU A 11 -1.00 29.24 -11.51
CA GLU A 11 0.26 28.63 -11.97
C GLU A 11 0.51 27.31 -11.23
N TYR A 12 0.27 27.27 -9.93
CA TYR A 12 0.38 26.04 -9.15
C TYR A 12 -0.72 25.02 -9.48
N GLU A 13 -1.96 25.46 -9.70
CA GLU A 13 -3.03 24.56 -10.16
C GLU A 13 -2.69 23.90 -11.49
N ALA A 14 -2.14 24.67 -12.45
CA ALA A 14 -1.68 24.13 -13.72
C ALA A 14 -0.53 23.13 -13.54
N GLU A 15 0.47 23.46 -12.72
CA GLU A 15 1.62 22.57 -12.48
C GLU A 15 1.22 21.27 -11.77
N ILE A 16 0.37 21.33 -10.74
CA ILE A 16 -0.16 20.14 -10.06
C ILE A 16 -0.97 19.29 -11.04
N SER A 17 -1.85 19.92 -11.83
CA SER A 17 -2.67 19.20 -12.81
C SER A 17 -1.82 18.50 -13.87
N GLU A 18 -0.75 19.14 -14.33
CA GLU A 18 0.20 18.56 -15.28
C GLU A 18 0.92 17.35 -14.68
N ILE A 19 1.44 17.48 -13.44
CA ILE A 19 2.15 16.40 -12.74
C ILE A 19 1.22 15.19 -12.52
N LEU A 20 0.00 15.45 -12.05
CA LEU A 20 -0.96 14.40 -11.68
C LEU A 20 -1.78 13.88 -12.86
N GLY A 21 -1.74 14.54 -14.00
CA GLY A 21 -2.42 14.12 -15.23
C GLY A 21 -3.94 14.33 -15.23
N GLU A 22 -4.51 14.93 -14.18
CA GLU A 22 -5.93 15.27 -14.06
C GLU A 22 -6.09 16.73 -13.61
N PRO A 23 -7.24 17.39 -13.84
CA PRO A 23 -7.46 18.76 -13.38
C PRO A 23 -7.54 18.82 -11.85
N TRP A 24 -6.56 19.46 -11.23
CA TRP A 24 -6.53 19.73 -9.79
C TRP A 24 -6.69 21.22 -9.49
N THR A 25 -7.42 21.51 -8.41
CA THR A 25 -7.59 22.88 -7.90
C THR A 25 -7.00 23.04 -6.51
N ILE A 26 -6.82 24.29 -6.07
CA ILE A 26 -6.34 24.61 -4.72
C ILE A 26 -7.43 25.38 -3.99
N ASP A 27 -7.91 24.89 -2.85
CA ASP A 27 -8.84 25.64 -1.98
C ASP A 27 -8.21 25.87 -0.60
N ILE A 28 -7.47 26.97 -0.49
CA ILE A 28 -6.82 27.38 0.75
C ILE A 28 -7.30 28.79 1.09
N ASP A 29 -8.00 28.91 2.21
CA ASP A 29 -8.47 30.18 2.77
C ASP A 29 -7.46 30.74 3.79
N PRO A 30 -6.73 31.82 3.46
CA PRO A 30 -5.77 32.40 4.39
C PRO A 30 -6.39 32.89 5.70
N HIS A 31 -7.69 33.20 5.73
CA HIS A 31 -8.39 33.63 6.94
C HIS A 31 -8.55 32.51 7.96
N LYS A 32 -8.55 31.24 7.52
CA LYS A 32 -8.56 30.06 8.41
C LYS A 32 -7.17 29.73 8.94
N ILE A 33 -6.11 30.18 8.26
CA ILE A 33 -4.71 29.89 8.62
C ILE A 33 -4.10 30.97 9.51
N TRP A 34 -4.35 32.24 9.19
CA TRP A 34 -3.79 33.41 9.87
C TRP A 34 -3.96 33.43 11.42
N PRO A 35 -5.06 32.94 12.01
CA PRO A 35 -5.23 32.90 13.46
C PRO A 35 -4.20 32.02 14.18
N TYR A 36 -3.67 30.99 13.52
CA TYR A 36 -2.69 30.05 14.10
C TYR A 36 -1.24 30.54 14.04
N ALA A 37 -0.97 31.63 13.32
CA ALA A 37 0.36 32.21 13.32
C ALA A 37 0.64 32.92 14.67
N GLU A 38 1.76 32.58 15.29
CA GLU A 38 2.27 33.23 16.50
C GLU A 38 2.38 34.75 16.30
N GLU A 39 2.13 35.51 17.36
CA GLU A 39 2.33 36.97 17.32
C GLU A 39 3.78 37.31 16.96
N ASP A 40 3.94 38.38 16.18
CA ASP A 40 5.23 38.83 15.63
C ASP A 40 5.99 37.85 14.71
N SER A 41 5.45 36.67 14.43
CA SER A 41 6.09 35.68 13.55
C SER A 41 6.09 36.08 12.08
N TRP A 42 7.01 35.49 11.31
CA TRP A 42 7.01 35.57 9.86
C TRP A 42 5.68 35.04 9.25
N ALA A 43 5.13 33.96 9.82
CA ALA A 43 3.86 33.38 9.41
C ALA A 43 2.69 34.38 9.54
N LYS A 44 2.71 35.24 10.58
CA LYS A 44 1.70 36.27 10.82
C LYS A 44 1.81 37.43 9.85
N ARG A 45 3.04 37.90 9.62
CA ARG A 45 3.35 39.05 8.74
C ARG A 45 3.19 38.70 7.25
N TYR A 46 3.42 37.44 6.89
CA TYR A 46 3.50 36.98 5.50
C TYR A 46 2.70 35.69 5.22
N THR A 47 1.49 35.56 5.74
CA THR A 47 0.66 34.34 5.58
C THR A 47 0.47 33.90 4.13
N GLY A 48 0.40 34.83 3.16
CA GLY A 48 0.34 34.47 1.74
C GLY A 48 1.64 33.84 1.22
N GLN A 49 2.80 34.28 1.72
CA GLN A 49 4.08 33.65 1.39
C GLN A 49 4.19 32.27 2.03
N LEU A 50 3.73 32.13 3.26
CA LEU A 50 3.64 30.84 3.95
C LEU A 50 2.83 29.81 3.16
N ILE A 51 1.62 30.17 2.71
CA ILE A 51 0.77 29.28 1.90
C ILE A 51 1.49 28.93 0.59
N LYS A 52 2.10 29.93 -0.07
CA LYS A 52 2.92 29.70 -1.25
C LYS A 52 4.04 28.70 -0.99
N ASP A 53 4.72 28.78 0.17
CA ASP A 53 5.83 27.88 0.50
C ASP A 53 5.32 26.44 0.71
N TYR A 54 4.19 26.23 1.40
CA TYR A 54 3.54 24.91 1.49
C TYR A 54 3.20 24.34 0.11
N VAL A 55 2.53 25.13 -0.74
CA VAL A 55 2.11 24.66 -2.07
C VAL A 55 3.30 24.40 -2.99
N SER A 56 4.34 25.24 -2.94
CA SER A 56 5.57 24.99 -3.69
C SER A 56 6.26 23.69 -3.27
N ARG A 57 6.17 23.32 -1.99
CA ARG A 57 6.65 22.02 -1.52
C ARG A 57 5.72 20.87 -1.90
N ALA A 58 4.41 21.08 -1.88
CA ALA A 58 3.44 20.11 -2.38
C ALA A 58 3.75 19.71 -3.83
N VAL A 59 3.99 20.69 -4.71
CA VAL A 59 4.44 20.47 -6.10
C VAL A 59 5.70 19.59 -6.16
N SER A 60 6.71 19.89 -5.35
CA SER A 60 7.96 19.11 -5.32
C SER A 60 7.70 17.66 -4.90
N ASN A 61 6.84 17.47 -3.90
CA ASN A 61 6.46 16.14 -3.40
C ASN A 61 5.61 15.36 -4.41
N PHE A 62 4.72 16.01 -5.18
CA PHE A 62 3.97 15.34 -6.24
C PHE A 62 4.91 14.85 -7.35
N ARG A 63 5.94 15.62 -7.72
CA ARG A 63 6.97 15.14 -8.67
C ARG A 63 7.65 13.88 -8.15
N SER A 64 8.12 13.90 -6.91
CA SER A 64 8.73 12.72 -6.29
C SER A 64 7.76 11.54 -6.12
N TRP A 65 6.45 11.81 -6.03
CA TRP A 65 5.42 10.78 -5.95
C TRP A 65 5.22 10.07 -7.28
N VAL A 66 5.10 10.82 -8.37
CA VAL A 66 4.93 10.23 -9.71
C VAL A 66 6.20 9.53 -10.17
N ASP A 67 7.38 9.94 -9.68
CA ASP A 67 8.64 9.22 -9.90
C ASP A 67 8.64 7.80 -9.30
N LEU A 68 7.74 7.50 -8.34
CA LEU A 68 7.55 6.13 -7.83
C LEU A 68 6.88 5.21 -8.86
N GLY A 69 6.21 5.77 -9.87
CA GLY A 69 5.54 5.05 -10.94
C GLY A 69 4.10 5.49 -11.17
N GLU A 70 3.59 5.23 -12.38
CA GLU A 70 2.25 5.66 -12.83
C GLU A 70 1.13 5.17 -11.91
N ALA A 71 1.23 3.94 -11.39
CA ALA A 71 0.23 3.38 -10.48
C ALA A 71 0.03 4.22 -9.20
N HIS A 72 1.09 4.87 -8.70
CA HIS A 72 0.97 5.75 -7.53
C HIS A 72 0.18 7.02 -7.84
N LYS A 73 0.32 7.54 -9.07
CA LYS A 73 -0.42 8.69 -9.57
C LYS A 73 -1.90 8.35 -9.74
N ASP A 74 -2.19 7.22 -10.38
CA ASP A 74 -3.55 6.74 -10.62
C ASP A 74 -4.31 6.52 -9.31
N GLU A 75 -3.66 5.89 -8.32
CA GLU A 75 -4.25 5.67 -7.00
C GLU A 75 -4.52 6.98 -6.25
N LEU A 76 -3.61 7.96 -6.34
CA LEU A 76 -3.81 9.27 -5.73
C LEU A 76 -5.05 9.96 -6.33
N ASN A 77 -5.18 10.01 -7.66
CA ASN A 77 -6.35 10.59 -8.33
C ASN A 77 -7.64 9.82 -8.01
N LYS A 78 -7.56 8.49 -7.89
CA LYS A 78 -8.72 7.66 -7.56
C LYS A 78 -9.21 7.87 -6.13
N ILE A 79 -8.31 8.04 -5.17
CA ILE A 79 -8.65 8.20 -3.75
C ILE A 79 -9.06 9.64 -3.44
N CYS A 80 -8.33 10.62 -3.98
CA CYS A 80 -8.62 12.04 -3.83
C CYS A 80 -9.63 12.51 -4.88
N THR A 81 -10.87 12.02 -4.77
CA THR A 81 -11.93 12.21 -5.78
C THR A 81 -12.34 13.67 -6.01
N ALA A 82 -12.02 14.58 -5.09
CA ALA A 82 -12.29 16.00 -5.28
C ALA A 82 -11.22 16.72 -6.10
N HIS A 83 -10.06 16.09 -6.32
CA HIS A 83 -8.90 16.67 -7.00
C HIS A 83 -8.60 18.10 -6.52
N THR A 84 -8.67 18.28 -5.19
CA THR A 84 -8.53 19.59 -4.56
C THR A 84 -7.48 19.50 -3.45
N LEU A 85 -6.49 20.38 -3.50
CA LEU A 85 -5.49 20.56 -2.46
C LEU A 85 -5.97 21.63 -1.47
N THR A 86 -6.09 21.28 -0.20
CA THR A 86 -6.51 22.19 0.87
C THR A 86 -5.45 22.29 1.98
N MET A 87 -5.70 23.15 2.97
CA MET A 87 -4.83 23.29 4.13
C MET A 87 -5.67 23.52 5.40
N ALA A 88 -5.37 22.77 6.46
CA ALA A 88 -6.12 22.82 7.70
C ALA A 88 -5.24 22.62 8.94
N ALA A 89 -5.67 23.18 10.06
CA ALA A 89 -5.04 22.93 11.35
C ALA A 89 -5.36 21.51 11.84
N ASP A 90 -4.40 20.87 12.48
CA ASP A 90 -4.58 19.58 13.11
C ASP A 90 -5.45 19.72 14.36
N ALA A 91 -6.73 19.39 14.22
CA ALA A 91 -7.67 19.44 15.34
C ALA A 91 -7.46 18.31 16.36
N ASN A 92 -6.70 17.27 16.01
CA ASN A 92 -6.61 16.02 16.77
C ASN A 92 -5.19 15.73 17.29
N ASN A 93 -4.24 16.66 17.11
CA ASN A 93 -2.83 16.50 17.49
C ASN A 93 -2.20 15.19 16.97
N LYS A 94 -2.55 14.79 15.74
CA LYS A 94 -2.00 13.65 15.01
C LYS A 94 -0.57 13.90 14.53
N THR A 95 -0.16 15.15 14.29
CA THR A 95 1.17 15.50 13.75
C THR A 95 1.96 16.38 14.70
N ASP A 96 3.27 16.16 14.78
CA ASP A 96 4.17 17.02 15.55
C ASP A 96 4.37 18.39 14.88
N LYS A 97 4.24 18.49 13.53
CA LYS A 97 4.52 19.73 12.77
C LYS A 97 3.56 19.91 11.62
N CYS A 98 3.59 18.98 10.66
CA CYS A 98 2.67 18.92 9.54
C CYS A 98 2.68 17.52 8.92
N SER A 99 1.61 17.20 8.21
CA SER A 99 1.36 15.94 7.52
C SER A 99 0.26 16.18 6.48
N CYS A 100 -0.41 15.12 6.03
CA CYS A 100 -1.63 15.23 5.25
C CYS A 100 -2.66 14.19 5.66
N GLU A 101 -3.89 14.44 5.22
CA GLU A 101 -4.99 13.47 5.28
C GLU A 101 -5.90 13.64 4.07
N VAL A 102 -6.67 12.60 3.75
CA VAL A 102 -7.75 12.67 2.76
C VAL A 102 -9.05 12.98 3.49
N SER A 103 -9.71 14.06 3.12
CA SER A 103 -10.98 14.46 3.75
C SER A 103 -12.12 13.52 3.34
N PRO A 104 -13.24 13.46 4.09
CA PRO A 104 -14.44 12.74 3.66
C PRO A 104 -15.02 13.20 2.32
N ALA A 105 -14.69 14.41 1.88
CA ALA A 105 -15.08 14.92 0.57
C ALA A 105 -14.13 14.46 -0.55
N GLY A 106 -13.04 13.76 -0.23
CA GLY A 106 -12.02 13.32 -1.18
C GLY A 106 -10.96 14.38 -1.50
N GLU A 107 -10.79 15.40 -0.64
CA GLU A 107 -9.75 16.42 -0.82
C GLU A 107 -8.44 15.95 -0.18
N LEU A 108 -7.31 16.34 -0.76
CA LEU A 108 -6.01 16.15 -0.11
C LEU A 108 -5.70 17.39 0.74
N ALA A 109 -5.75 17.24 2.06
CA ALA A 109 -5.50 18.33 2.99
C ALA A 109 -4.06 18.30 3.51
N MET A 110 -3.33 19.40 3.35
CA MET A 110 -2.09 19.64 4.11
C MET A 110 -2.44 20.03 5.54
N ILE A 111 -2.06 19.22 6.50
CA ILE A 111 -2.36 19.40 7.91
C ILE A 111 -1.15 20.04 8.61
N PHE A 112 -1.37 21.06 9.43
CA PHE A 112 -0.32 21.68 10.25
C PHE A 112 -0.69 21.68 11.72
N HIS A 113 0.29 21.48 12.60
CA HIS A 113 0.10 21.58 14.04
C HIS A 113 -0.21 23.04 14.43
N PRO A 114 -1.27 23.30 15.21
CA PRO A 114 -1.74 24.65 15.55
C PRO A 114 -0.66 25.60 16.08
N GLU A 115 0.29 25.10 16.86
CA GLU A 115 1.36 25.89 17.49
C GLU A 115 2.68 25.90 16.69
N LYS A 116 2.73 25.24 15.53
CA LYS A 116 3.99 25.07 14.75
C LYS A 116 3.80 25.37 13.26
N LEU A 117 2.85 26.27 12.96
CA LEU A 117 2.55 26.71 11.61
C LEU A 117 3.82 27.25 10.92
N GLY A 118 4.14 26.69 9.75
CA GLY A 118 5.29 27.13 8.95
C GLY A 118 6.62 26.45 9.29
N ILE A 119 6.63 25.51 10.22
CA ILE A 119 7.81 24.70 10.52
C ILE A 119 7.82 23.46 9.64
N ASN A 120 8.95 23.19 8.96
CA ASN A 120 9.17 22.04 8.08
C ASN A 120 8.05 21.84 7.05
N VAL A 121 7.66 22.90 6.35
CA VAL A 121 6.54 22.89 5.39
C VAL A 121 6.72 21.86 4.27
N ASP A 122 7.95 21.42 4.00
CA ASP A 122 8.29 20.34 3.09
C ASP A 122 7.75 18.98 3.51
N ASN A 123 7.53 18.78 4.80
CA ASN A 123 7.02 17.53 5.34
C ASN A 123 5.55 17.27 4.97
N ALA A 124 4.74 18.29 4.69
CA ALA A 124 3.27 18.14 4.63
C ALA A 124 2.79 17.04 3.67
N LEU A 125 3.43 16.91 2.50
CA LEU A 125 3.12 15.86 1.51
C LEU A 125 4.29 14.89 1.29
N MET A 126 5.17 14.70 2.27
CA MET A 126 6.21 13.67 2.13
C MET A 126 5.60 12.31 1.84
N SER A 127 6.33 11.49 1.07
CA SER A 127 5.83 10.19 0.59
C SER A 127 5.35 9.28 1.72
N THR A 128 5.98 9.30 2.89
CA THR A 128 5.52 8.54 4.07
C THR A 128 4.12 8.95 4.52
N PHE A 129 3.86 10.25 4.68
CA PHE A 129 2.55 10.75 5.11
C PHE A 129 1.49 10.59 4.03
N MET A 130 1.84 10.74 2.74
CA MET A 130 0.89 10.46 1.68
C MET A 130 0.46 9.00 1.66
N LYS A 131 1.38 8.05 1.84
CA LYS A 131 1.00 6.63 1.93
C LYS A 131 0.07 6.36 3.12
N GLU A 132 0.31 7.00 4.27
CA GLU A 132 -0.57 6.91 5.45
C GLU A 132 -1.95 7.53 5.21
N ALA A 133 -1.99 8.72 4.60
CA ALA A 133 -3.23 9.42 4.27
C ALA A 133 -4.11 8.64 3.29
N LEU A 134 -3.50 8.02 2.27
CA LEU A 134 -4.19 7.19 1.28
C LEU A 134 -4.67 5.86 1.87
N ASP A 135 -3.91 5.25 2.79
CA ASP A 135 -4.34 4.04 3.51
C ASP A 135 -5.52 4.33 4.46
N ALA A 136 -5.55 5.52 5.06
CA ALA A 136 -6.59 5.94 6.01
C ALA A 136 -7.77 6.68 5.36
N ALA A 137 -7.79 6.80 4.03
CA ALA A 137 -8.80 7.57 3.32
C ALA A 137 -10.20 6.98 3.57
N PRO A 138 -11.20 7.83 3.88
CA PRO A 138 -12.57 7.38 4.16
C PRO A 138 -13.32 6.97 2.90
N THR A 139 -12.93 7.52 1.75
CA THR A 139 -13.38 7.09 0.43
C THR A 139 -12.71 5.77 0.12
N ASP A 140 -13.52 4.72 -0.03
CA ASP A 140 -13.04 3.38 -0.35
C ASP A 140 -12.83 3.22 -1.88
N PRO A 141 -11.59 3.19 -2.39
CA PRO A 141 -11.31 2.92 -3.81
C PRO A 141 -11.43 1.43 -4.16
N GLY A 142 -11.68 0.52 -3.21
CA GLY A 142 -11.80 -0.92 -3.44
C GLY A 142 -11.34 -1.76 -2.25
N PRO A 143 -11.46 -3.10 -2.32
CA PRO A 143 -11.51 -4.01 -1.17
C PRO A 143 -10.24 -4.11 -0.30
N MET A 144 -9.18 -3.37 -0.63
CA MET A 144 -7.89 -3.39 0.08
C MET A 144 -7.38 -1.98 0.35
N SER A 145 -6.45 -1.81 1.28
CA SER A 145 -5.74 -0.53 1.44
C SER A 145 -4.87 -0.19 0.22
N TYR A 146 -4.60 1.09 0.00
CA TYR A 146 -3.68 1.57 -1.06
C TYR A 146 -2.34 0.82 -1.05
N ARG A 147 -1.70 0.68 0.12
CA ARG A 147 -0.40 0.04 0.23
C ARG A 147 -0.42 -1.42 -0.22
N VAL A 148 -1.49 -2.13 0.10
CA VAL A 148 -1.65 -3.54 -0.28
C VAL A 148 -1.84 -3.66 -1.79
N ARG A 149 -2.60 -2.76 -2.42
CA ARG A 149 -2.68 -2.71 -3.91
C ARG A 149 -1.32 -2.46 -4.56
N MET A 150 -0.49 -1.60 -3.98
CA MET A 150 0.88 -1.36 -4.49
C MET A 150 1.77 -2.59 -4.34
N GLU A 151 1.67 -3.31 -3.22
CA GLU A 151 2.38 -4.57 -3.01
C GLU A 151 1.89 -5.69 -3.94
N THR A 152 0.62 -5.70 -4.33
CA THR A 152 0.10 -6.60 -5.37
C THR A 152 0.82 -6.35 -6.70
N LEU A 153 0.88 -5.11 -7.20
CA LEU A 153 1.60 -4.82 -8.46
C LEU A 153 3.06 -5.30 -8.44
N LYS A 154 3.77 -5.03 -7.34
CA LYS A 154 5.14 -5.49 -7.12
C LYS A 154 5.25 -7.02 -7.09
N TYR A 155 4.25 -7.73 -6.55
CA TYR A 155 4.19 -9.18 -6.60
C TYR A 155 4.06 -9.68 -8.05
N GLN A 156 3.13 -9.10 -8.83
CA GLN A 156 2.88 -9.49 -10.21
C GLN A 156 4.15 -9.39 -11.08
N GLU A 157 4.95 -8.35 -10.89
CA GLU A 157 6.22 -8.17 -11.62
C GLU A 157 7.28 -9.24 -11.29
N ARG A 158 7.16 -9.93 -10.16
CA ARG A 158 8.24 -10.77 -9.58
C ARG A 158 7.90 -12.25 -9.45
N ILE A 159 6.63 -12.63 -9.54
CA ILE A 159 6.22 -14.03 -9.38
C ILE A 159 6.48 -14.88 -10.64
N GLY A 160 6.58 -14.25 -11.82
CA GLY A 160 6.65 -14.94 -13.12
C GLY A 160 7.70 -16.06 -13.19
N GLU A 161 8.93 -15.80 -12.74
CA GLU A 161 10.00 -16.81 -12.71
C GLU A 161 9.62 -18.06 -11.90
N LYS A 162 8.98 -17.88 -10.74
CA LYS A 162 8.54 -19.01 -9.90
C LYS A 162 7.33 -19.73 -10.47
N GLN A 163 6.44 -19.00 -11.15
CA GLN A 163 5.31 -19.58 -11.87
C GLN A 163 5.79 -20.47 -13.02
N GLU A 164 6.81 -20.04 -13.76
CA GLU A 164 7.45 -20.82 -14.81
C GLU A 164 8.18 -22.04 -14.26
N GLU A 165 8.95 -21.89 -13.18
CA GLU A 165 9.65 -23.00 -12.52
C GLU A 165 8.66 -24.09 -12.06
N LEU A 166 7.55 -23.69 -11.42
CA LEU A 166 6.48 -24.60 -11.02
C LEU A 166 5.90 -25.36 -12.22
N ASN A 167 5.50 -24.64 -13.26
CA ASN A 167 4.83 -25.24 -14.42
C ASN A 167 5.77 -26.18 -15.18
N ALA A 168 7.06 -25.85 -15.28
CA ALA A 168 8.06 -26.71 -15.88
C ALA A 168 8.26 -28.00 -15.06
N MET A 169 8.31 -27.87 -13.73
CA MET A 169 8.44 -29.00 -12.81
C MET A 169 7.23 -29.94 -12.89
N LEU A 170 6.03 -29.38 -12.95
CA LEU A 170 4.78 -30.14 -13.00
C LEU A 170 4.37 -30.57 -14.42
N GLN A 171 5.04 -30.08 -15.46
CA GLN A 171 4.70 -30.32 -16.87
C GLN A 171 3.23 -29.99 -17.19
N LYS A 172 2.63 -29.10 -16.41
CA LYS A 172 1.24 -28.67 -16.49
C LYS A 172 1.13 -27.28 -15.88
N GLU A 173 0.20 -26.49 -16.39
CA GLU A 173 -0.11 -25.19 -15.83
C GLU A 173 -0.85 -25.34 -14.49
N VAL A 174 -0.27 -24.78 -13.43
CA VAL A 174 -0.84 -24.70 -12.08
C VAL A 174 -0.68 -23.27 -11.60
N ALA A 175 -1.77 -22.58 -11.29
CA ALA A 175 -1.74 -21.16 -10.94
C ALA A 175 -1.40 -20.94 -9.46
N PHE A 176 -0.56 -19.93 -9.18
CA PHE A 176 -0.50 -19.34 -7.85
C PHE A 176 -1.65 -18.36 -7.64
N ASP A 177 -2.41 -18.57 -6.56
CA ASP A 177 -3.46 -17.67 -6.10
C ASP A 177 -3.08 -17.06 -4.74
N PRO A 178 -2.62 -15.79 -4.69
CA PRO A 178 -2.33 -15.10 -3.44
C PRO A 178 -3.53 -14.87 -2.52
N ASN A 179 -4.75 -14.96 -3.05
CA ASN A 179 -6.00 -14.73 -2.33
C ASN A 179 -6.04 -13.36 -1.60
N TRP A 180 -5.64 -12.30 -2.31
CA TRP A 180 -5.31 -10.99 -1.74
C TRP A 180 -6.39 -10.40 -0.82
N GLU A 181 -7.65 -10.40 -1.26
CA GLU A 181 -8.75 -9.78 -0.51
C GLU A 181 -9.04 -10.53 0.79
N ALA A 182 -9.07 -11.87 0.77
CA ALA A 182 -9.31 -12.65 1.97
C ALA A 182 -8.14 -12.56 2.96
N VAL A 183 -6.90 -12.55 2.46
CA VAL A 183 -5.71 -12.34 3.30
C VAL A 183 -5.73 -10.94 3.91
N PHE A 184 -6.05 -9.92 3.11
CA PHE A 184 -6.20 -8.54 3.58
C PHE A 184 -7.25 -8.46 4.69
N GLU A 185 -8.46 -8.97 4.46
CA GLU A 185 -9.56 -8.95 5.43
C GLU A 185 -9.14 -9.63 6.74
N LYS A 186 -8.54 -10.83 6.66
CA LYS A 186 -8.11 -11.57 7.84
C LYS A 186 -7.03 -10.83 8.63
N MET A 187 -6.00 -10.32 7.94
CA MET A 187 -4.91 -9.59 8.59
C MET A 187 -5.32 -8.20 9.09
N ASN A 188 -6.36 -7.61 8.51
CA ASN A 188 -6.89 -6.30 8.91
C ASN A 188 -7.78 -6.38 10.16
N THR A 189 -8.41 -7.52 10.41
CA THR A 189 -9.37 -7.72 11.51
C THR A 189 -8.81 -8.49 12.71
N ALA A 190 -7.73 -9.27 12.51
CA ALA A 190 -7.12 -10.04 13.58
C ALA A 190 -6.40 -9.17 14.61
N GLU A 191 -6.71 -9.39 15.89
CA GLU A 191 -6.10 -8.67 17.03
C GLU A 191 -4.62 -9.03 17.23
N ASP A 192 -4.21 -10.23 16.81
CA ASP A 192 -2.85 -10.76 16.94
C ASP A 192 -2.04 -10.67 15.64
N ALA A 193 -2.52 -9.93 14.64
CA ALA A 193 -1.80 -9.72 13.39
C ALA A 193 -0.41 -9.11 13.64
N VAL A 194 0.63 -9.67 13.00
CA VAL A 194 1.98 -9.13 13.09
C VAL A 194 1.99 -7.65 12.68
N GLU A 195 2.65 -6.81 13.48
CA GLU A 195 2.80 -5.39 13.18
C GLU A 195 3.40 -5.17 11.78
N ASN A 196 2.96 -4.13 11.09
CA ASN A 196 3.52 -3.72 9.80
C ASN A 196 3.42 -4.78 8.68
N TRP A 197 2.53 -5.79 8.79
CA TRP A 197 2.32 -6.80 7.74
C TRP A 197 2.07 -6.19 6.34
N ARG A 198 1.43 -5.02 6.26
CA ARG A 198 1.12 -4.32 5.00
C ARG A 198 2.35 -3.85 4.22
N TYR A 199 3.52 -3.70 4.86
CA TYR A 199 4.72 -3.17 4.20
C TYR A 199 5.44 -4.18 3.31
N GLY A 200 5.12 -5.47 3.42
CA GLY A 200 5.80 -6.52 2.69
C GLY A 200 4.91 -7.70 2.33
N ILE A 201 3.58 -7.56 2.41
CA ILE A 201 2.63 -8.64 2.12
C ILE A 201 2.88 -9.27 0.75
N GLY A 202 3.19 -8.46 -0.27
CA GLY A 202 3.49 -8.93 -1.62
C GLY A 202 4.72 -9.83 -1.66
N ASP A 203 5.82 -9.36 -1.07
CA ASP A 203 7.05 -10.14 -0.98
C ASP A 203 6.91 -11.38 -0.10
N GLN A 204 6.18 -11.31 1.01
CA GLN A 204 5.98 -12.41 1.94
C GLN A 204 5.18 -13.55 1.28
N ILE A 205 4.07 -13.26 0.60
CA ILE A 205 3.30 -14.29 -0.13
C ILE A 205 4.14 -14.89 -1.27
N ARG A 206 4.89 -14.06 -2.02
CA ARG A 206 5.83 -14.56 -3.03
C ARG A 206 6.88 -15.50 -2.44
N TRP A 207 7.39 -15.20 -1.25
CA TRP A 207 8.34 -16.07 -0.56
C TRP A 207 7.72 -17.40 -0.15
N TYR A 208 6.46 -17.43 0.28
CA TYR A 208 5.73 -18.68 0.57
C TYR A 208 5.67 -19.58 -0.66
N PHE A 209 5.24 -19.04 -1.81
CA PHE A 209 5.24 -19.80 -3.06
C PHE A 209 6.64 -20.22 -3.49
N GLY A 210 7.63 -19.34 -3.38
CA GLY A 210 9.02 -19.65 -3.73
C GLY A 210 9.64 -20.74 -2.84
N ALA A 211 9.31 -20.77 -1.56
CA ALA A 211 9.75 -21.81 -0.63
C ALA A 211 9.12 -23.16 -1.01
N LEU A 212 7.80 -23.18 -1.28
CA LEU A 212 7.13 -24.40 -1.76
C LEU A 212 7.79 -24.95 -3.03
N VAL A 213 8.00 -24.12 -4.05
CA VAL A 213 8.64 -24.54 -5.32
C VAL A 213 10.03 -25.12 -5.06
N SER A 214 10.85 -24.43 -4.26
CA SER A 214 12.21 -24.89 -3.95
C SER A 214 12.19 -26.27 -3.27
N ARG A 215 11.20 -26.49 -2.40
CA ARG A 215 11.05 -27.70 -1.60
C ARG A 215 10.49 -28.86 -2.44
N MET A 216 9.52 -28.60 -3.33
CA MET A 216 9.04 -29.57 -4.33
C MET A 216 10.16 -30.00 -5.28
N ASN A 217 11.02 -29.08 -5.71
CA ASN A 217 12.16 -29.42 -6.54
C ASN A 217 13.15 -30.34 -5.79
N GLY A 218 13.43 -30.03 -4.52
CA GLY A 218 14.26 -30.85 -3.64
C GLY A 218 13.71 -32.27 -3.40
N ASP A 219 12.38 -32.40 -3.33
CA ASP A 219 11.69 -33.70 -3.16
C ASP A 219 11.50 -34.46 -4.49
N GLY A 220 11.95 -33.90 -5.62
CA GLY A 220 12.05 -34.60 -6.89
C GLY A 220 10.79 -34.57 -7.76
N PHE A 221 9.86 -33.63 -7.56
CA PHE A 221 8.65 -33.51 -8.38
C PHE A 221 8.94 -33.30 -9.88
N GLY A 222 10.07 -32.66 -10.22
CA GLY A 222 10.48 -32.47 -11.61
C GLY A 222 11.06 -33.72 -12.28
N THR A 223 11.42 -34.75 -11.52
CA THR A 223 12.12 -35.94 -12.02
C THR A 223 11.41 -37.25 -11.69
N ASN A 224 10.43 -37.23 -10.78
CA ASN A 224 9.64 -38.39 -10.36
C ASN A 224 8.20 -38.24 -10.84
N ASP A 225 7.85 -39.02 -11.86
CA ASP A 225 6.52 -39.01 -12.47
C ASP A 225 5.40 -39.37 -11.47
N VAL A 226 5.65 -40.29 -10.54
CA VAL A 226 4.65 -40.71 -9.54
C VAL A 226 4.28 -39.57 -8.59
N LEU A 227 5.28 -38.82 -8.11
CA LEU A 227 5.03 -37.66 -7.24
C LEU A 227 4.29 -36.55 -8.00
N ARG A 228 4.71 -36.28 -9.23
CA ARG A 228 4.10 -35.28 -10.10
C ARG A 228 2.65 -35.60 -10.41
N GLU A 229 2.37 -36.82 -10.87
CA GLU A 229 1.02 -37.28 -11.20
C GLU A 229 0.13 -37.31 -9.96
N GLY A 230 0.60 -37.86 -8.83
CA GLY A 230 -0.17 -37.88 -7.58
C GLY A 230 -0.57 -36.48 -7.10
N PHE A 231 0.34 -35.51 -7.20
CA PHE A 231 0.00 -34.11 -6.89
C PHE A 231 -1.00 -33.51 -7.86
N LEU A 232 -0.84 -33.73 -9.16
CA LEU A 232 -1.77 -33.21 -10.15
C LEU A 232 -3.17 -33.85 -10.08
N GLU A 233 -3.26 -35.10 -9.63
CA GLU A 233 -4.53 -35.77 -9.35
C GLU A 233 -5.20 -35.18 -8.11
N ALA A 234 -4.43 -34.93 -7.05
CA ALA A 234 -4.92 -34.32 -5.82
C ALA A 234 -5.37 -32.86 -6.02
N VAL A 235 -4.59 -32.07 -6.77
CA VAL A 235 -4.85 -30.64 -7.04
C VAL A 235 -5.71 -30.50 -8.30
N GLU A 236 -6.93 -31.03 -8.25
CA GLU A 236 -7.87 -31.07 -9.38
C GLU A 236 -8.10 -29.70 -10.04
N LYS A 237 -8.10 -28.63 -9.25
CA LYS A 237 -8.32 -27.25 -9.73
C LYS A 237 -7.07 -26.58 -10.29
N ASN A 238 -5.92 -27.27 -10.29
CA ASN A 238 -4.63 -26.75 -10.75
C ASN A 238 -4.31 -25.38 -10.12
N THR A 239 -4.58 -25.24 -8.81
CA THR A 239 -4.39 -24.00 -8.08
C THR A 239 -3.65 -24.28 -6.77
N ILE A 240 -2.59 -23.51 -6.54
CA ILE A 240 -1.90 -23.41 -5.27
C ILE A 240 -2.25 -22.04 -4.67
N ALA A 241 -3.03 -22.04 -3.59
CA ALA A 241 -3.54 -20.81 -3.00
C ALA A 241 -2.84 -20.50 -1.66
N PHE A 242 -2.70 -19.22 -1.34
CA PHE A 242 -2.28 -18.78 -0.03
C PHE A 242 -3.50 -18.35 0.81
N ARG A 243 -3.52 -18.65 2.11
CA ARG A 243 -4.55 -18.11 3.01
C ARG A 243 -4.03 -17.88 4.43
N VAL A 244 -4.71 -17.00 5.16
CA VAL A 244 -4.49 -16.83 6.60
C VAL A 244 -5.69 -17.39 7.34
N VAL A 245 -5.44 -18.23 8.33
CA VAL A 245 -6.45 -18.98 9.10
C VAL A 245 -6.30 -18.71 10.60
N ASP A 246 -7.31 -19.03 11.40
CA ASP A 246 -7.26 -18.81 12.85
C ASP A 246 -6.27 -19.73 13.58
N LYS A 247 -6.05 -20.92 13.02
CA LYS A 247 -5.19 -21.94 13.60
C LYS A 247 -4.57 -22.80 12.52
N THR A 248 -3.37 -23.27 12.83
CA THR A 248 -2.66 -24.31 12.08
C THR A 248 -2.27 -25.42 13.06
N GLU A 249 -2.12 -26.65 12.56
CA GLU A 249 -1.55 -27.76 13.35
C GLU A 249 -0.03 -27.59 13.48
N GLU A 250 0.62 -27.05 12.45
CA GLU A 250 2.04 -26.68 12.50
C GLU A 250 2.29 -25.30 13.13
N THR A 251 3.52 -25.07 13.59
CA THR A 251 3.85 -23.85 14.37
C THR A 251 3.90 -22.55 13.56
N TYR A 252 4.32 -22.60 12.29
CA TYR A 252 4.60 -21.40 11.49
C TYR A 252 3.72 -21.29 10.26
N ASN A 253 3.64 -22.37 9.50
CA ASN A 253 2.84 -22.51 8.31
C ASN A 253 2.63 -24.00 8.06
N GLU A 254 1.56 -24.30 7.33
CA GLU A 254 1.24 -25.65 6.91
C GLU A 254 0.73 -25.66 5.48
N CYS A 255 0.87 -26.81 4.83
CA CYS A 255 0.25 -27.07 3.54
C CYS A 255 -0.88 -28.06 3.73
N ILE A 256 -2.03 -27.83 3.09
CA ILE A 256 -3.15 -28.77 3.12
C ILE A 256 -3.82 -28.88 1.74
N LEU A 257 -4.52 -29.98 1.49
CA LEU A 257 -5.38 -30.15 0.32
C LEU A 257 -6.84 -30.04 0.75
N GLU A 258 -7.57 -29.09 0.16
CA GLU A 258 -8.99 -28.86 0.46
C GLU A 258 -9.71 -28.52 -0.85
N ASP A 259 -10.78 -29.24 -1.16
CA ASP A 259 -11.63 -29.05 -2.34
C ASP A 259 -10.83 -28.92 -3.67
N GLY A 260 -9.79 -29.76 -3.84
CA GLY A 260 -8.95 -29.78 -5.04
C GLY A 260 -8.00 -28.60 -5.19
N VAL A 261 -7.82 -27.78 -4.15
CA VAL A 261 -6.83 -26.68 -4.07
C VAL A 261 -5.75 -27.05 -3.06
N PHE A 262 -4.49 -26.81 -3.40
CA PHE A 262 -3.39 -26.92 -2.46
C PHE A 262 -3.18 -25.59 -1.75
N TYR A 263 -3.49 -25.53 -0.47
CA TYR A 263 -3.32 -24.32 0.33
C TYR A 263 -1.98 -24.31 1.03
N ILE A 264 -1.29 -23.17 0.95
CA ILE A 264 -0.28 -22.76 1.94
C ILE A 264 -1.01 -21.86 2.94
N GLN A 265 -0.96 -22.17 4.23
CA GLN A 265 -1.64 -21.38 5.24
C GLN A 265 -0.80 -21.09 6.49
N THR A 266 -1.07 -19.93 7.10
CA THR A 266 -0.43 -19.45 8.33
C THR A 266 -1.47 -18.72 9.19
N THR A 267 -1.09 -18.31 10.39
CA THR A 267 -1.94 -17.49 11.28
C THR A 267 -1.53 -16.01 11.23
N PRO A 268 -2.40 -15.08 11.67
CA PRO A 268 -2.07 -13.66 11.67
C PRO A 268 -0.80 -13.32 12.44
N SER A 269 -0.57 -13.97 13.60
CA SER A 269 0.63 -13.81 14.45
C SER A 269 1.90 -14.49 13.92
N ARG A 270 1.79 -15.32 12.88
CA ARG A 270 2.91 -16.02 12.24
C ARG A 270 3.13 -15.61 10.79
N PHE A 271 2.33 -14.68 10.29
CA PHE A 271 2.45 -14.18 8.93
C PHE A 271 3.87 -13.67 8.63
N GLY A 272 4.47 -14.20 7.56
CA GLY A 272 5.84 -13.88 7.15
C GLY A 272 6.96 -14.46 8.03
N VAL A 273 6.69 -15.36 8.98
CA VAL A 273 7.68 -15.94 9.89
C VAL A 273 8.12 -17.34 9.43
N ASN A 274 9.43 -17.58 9.34
CA ASN A 274 10.04 -18.88 8.95
C ASN A 274 9.41 -19.50 7.71
N ILE A 275 9.26 -18.66 6.68
CA ILE A 275 8.65 -18.99 5.39
C ILE A 275 9.39 -20.15 4.70
N ASP A 276 10.70 -20.28 4.93
CA ASP A 276 11.54 -21.37 4.43
C ASP A 276 11.08 -22.76 4.88
N ARG A 277 10.23 -22.85 5.90
CA ARG A 277 9.62 -24.11 6.37
C ARG A 277 8.40 -24.56 5.56
N THR A 278 8.06 -23.85 4.48
CA THR A 278 6.95 -24.18 3.59
C THR A 278 7.30 -25.34 2.65
N GLY A 279 6.45 -26.35 2.57
CA GLY A 279 6.49 -27.39 1.52
C GLY A 279 7.11 -28.74 1.93
N PRO A 280 6.96 -29.75 1.05
CA PRO A 280 5.91 -30.74 1.21
C PRO A 280 6.13 -31.66 2.41
N LEU A 281 4.99 -32.08 2.96
CA LEU A 281 4.79 -33.34 3.64
C LEU A 281 4.38 -34.33 2.54
N VAL A 282 5.28 -35.23 2.13
CA VAL A 282 4.94 -36.37 1.23
C VAL A 282 3.74 -37.17 1.76
N GLU A 283 3.45 -37.02 3.05
CA GLU A 283 2.30 -37.56 3.77
C GLU A 283 0.94 -36.96 3.35
N ILE A 284 0.90 -35.84 2.59
CA ILE A 284 -0.34 -35.19 2.12
C ILE A 284 -0.86 -35.81 0.81
N LEU A 285 -0.01 -36.46 0.02
CA LEU A 285 -0.34 -37.13 -1.25
C LEU A 285 -0.57 -38.63 -1.04
#